data_AF-A0A7C2JI10-F1
#
_entry.id   AF-A0A7C2JI10-F1
#
_cell.length_a   1.000
_cell.length_b   1.000
_cell.length_c   1.000
_cell.angle_alpha   90.00
_cell.angle_beta   90.00
_cell.angle_gamma   90.00
#
_symmetry.space_group_name_H-M   'P 1'
#
loop_
_entity.id
_entity.type
_entity.pdbx_description
1 polymer ?
#
loop_
_entity_poly.entity_id
_entity_poly.type
_entity_poly.pdbx_seq_one_letter_code
_entity_poly.pdbx_strand_id
1 'polypeptide(L)'
;MLRVRRGKLYHELKGLVIEGTATIIEDTAFTAEVMARVANKYQGLPIPLEATEDRLRAASKRVTIRVEPVDVYSWDHSKLGGRY
;
A
#
# COMPACT_ATOMS: atom_id res chain seq x y z
N MET A 1 -12.07 2.24 -3.94
CA MET A 1 -11.69 3.41 -3.12
C MET A 1 -10.76 2.98 -1.99
N LEU A 2 -9.55 3.54 -1.92
CA LEU A 2 -8.60 3.39 -0.80
C LEU A 2 -8.54 4.71 -0.03
N ARG A 3 -8.48 4.65 1.31
CA ARG A 3 -8.38 5.85 2.15
C ARG A 3 -7.41 5.66 3.31
N VAL A 4 -6.54 6.63 3.54
CA VAL A 4 -5.67 6.72 4.71
C VAL A 4 -5.84 8.08 5.39
N ARG A 5 -5.82 8.08 6.73
CA ARG A 5 -5.96 9.28 7.56
C ARG A 5 -5.06 9.20 8.78
N ARG A 6 -4.54 10.35 9.22
CA ARG A 6 -3.77 10.52 10.47
C ARG A 6 -4.10 11.87 11.10
N GLY A 7 -3.84 12.00 12.40
CA GLY A 7 -4.11 13.20 13.20
C GLY A 7 -5.31 12.97 14.11
N LYS A 8 -5.28 13.56 15.32
CA LYS A 8 -6.40 13.49 16.27
C LYS A 8 -7.12 14.83 16.35
N LEU A 9 -6.37 15.92 16.34
CA LEU A 9 -6.89 17.28 16.38
C LEU A 9 -7.09 17.83 14.96
N TYR A 10 -8.02 18.78 14.80
CA TYR A 10 -8.38 19.32 13.49
C TYR A 10 -7.16 19.83 12.70
N HIS A 11 -6.27 20.58 13.35
CA HIS A 11 -5.05 21.12 12.72
C HIS A 11 -3.97 20.06 12.41
N GLU A 12 -4.13 18.83 12.92
CA GLU A 12 -3.23 17.70 12.65
C GLU A 12 -3.73 16.81 11.51
N LEU A 13 -4.98 16.99 11.07
CA LEU A 13 -5.62 16.06 10.15
C LEU A 13 -4.93 16.05 8.80
N LYS A 14 -4.48 14.87 8.39
CA LYS A 14 -3.94 14.60 7.06
C LYS A 14 -4.66 13.39 6.49
N GLY A 15 -4.91 13.41 5.19
CA GLY A 15 -5.52 12.27 4.53
C GLY A 15 -5.26 12.22 3.05
N LEU A 16 -5.42 11.01 2.52
CA LEU A 16 -5.32 10.69 1.11
C LEU A 16 -6.44 9.70 0.80
N VAL A 17 -7.14 9.97 -0.30
CA VAL A 17 -8.12 9.09 -0.92
C VAL A 17 -7.65 8.81 -2.34
N ILE A 18 -7.67 7.54 -2.71
CA ILE A 18 -7.40 7.07 -4.08
C ILE A 18 -8.66 6.35 -4.57
N GLU A 19 -9.26 6.85 -5.63
CA GLU A 19 -10.36 6.22 -6.34
C GLU A 19 -9.86 5.70 -7.68
N GLY A 20 -10.41 4.58 -8.13
CA GLY A 20 -9.94 3.90 -9.33
C GLY A 20 -10.34 2.44 -9.35
N THR A 21 -9.83 1.72 -10.33
CA THR A 21 -10.06 0.30 -10.53
C THR A 21 -8.96 -0.53 -9.86
N ALA A 22 -9.22 -1.81 -9.69
CA ALA A 22 -8.23 -2.75 -9.21
C ALA A 22 -8.23 -4.01 -10.08
N THR A 23 -7.03 -4.48 -10.40
CA THR A 23 -6.80 -5.75 -11.08
C THR A 23 -6.32 -6.79 -10.08
N ILE A 24 -6.97 -7.95 -10.07
CA ILE A 24 -6.51 -9.12 -9.31
C ILE A 24 -5.45 -9.84 -10.15
N ILE A 25 -4.27 -10.05 -9.57
CA ILE A 25 -3.17 -10.79 -10.18
C ILE A 25 -2.96 -12.07 -9.37
N GLU A 26 -3.23 -13.22 -9.99
CA GLU A 26 -3.18 -14.55 -9.36
C GLU A 26 -1.82 -15.25 -9.56
N ASP A 27 -0.86 -14.59 -10.22
CA ASP A 27 0.49 -15.12 -10.38
C ASP A 27 1.19 -15.25 -9.02
N THR A 28 1.56 -16.49 -8.67
CA THR A 28 2.13 -16.82 -7.36
C THR A 28 3.54 -16.27 -7.21
N ALA A 29 4.35 -16.27 -8.27
CA ALA A 29 5.73 -15.77 -8.23
C ALA A 29 5.75 -14.24 -8.08
N PHE A 30 4.88 -13.54 -8.82
CA PHE A 30 4.68 -12.11 -8.69
C PHE A 30 4.14 -11.74 -7.31
N THR A 31 3.20 -12.51 -6.77
CA THR A 31 2.70 -12.30 -5.41
C THR A 31 3.81 -12.50 -4.36
N ALA A 32 4.68 -13.50 -4.53
CA ALA A 32 5.85 -13.69 -3.69
C ALA A 32 6.83 -12.50 -3.77
N GLU A 33 7.01 -11.92 -4.96
CA GLU A 33 7.83 -10.72 -5.16
C GLU A 33 7.23 -9.50 -4.44
N VAL A 34 5.94 -9.24 -4.60
CA VAL A 34 5.25 -8.14 -3.90
C VAL A 34 5.35 -8.33 -2.38
N MET A 35 5.17 -9.55 -1.87
CA MET A 35 5.37 -9.86 -0.46
C MET A 35 6.79 -9.56 0.02
N ALA A 36 7.83 -9.82 -0.78
CA ALA A 36 9.21 -9.49 -0.44
C ALA A 36 9.41 -7.96 -0.35
N ARG A 37 8.81 -7.18 -1.25
CA ARG A 37 8.83 -5.71 -1.21
C ARG A 37 8.13 -5.16 0.04
N VAL A 38 7.01 -5.78 0.46
CA VAL A 38 6.30 -5.44 1.71
C VAL A 38 7.19 -5.76 2.92
N ALA A 39 7.78 -6.96 2.97
CA ALA A 39 8.68 -7.34 4.06
C ALA A 39 9.90 -6.42 4.16
N ASN A 40 10.50 -6.03 3.03
CA ASN A 40 11.57 -5.03 3.02
C ASN A 40 11.11 -3.70 3.60
N LYS A 41 9.98 -3.17 3.16
CA LYS A 41 9.44 -1.88 3.61
C LYS A 41 9.15 -1.83 5.11
N TYR A 42 8.61 -2.92 5.68
CA TYR A 42 8.13 -2.93 7.07
C TYR A 42 9.07 -3.61 8.07
N GLN A 43 9.97 -4.49 7.62
CA GLN A 43 10.87 -5.28 8.47
C GLN A 43 12.35 -5.14 8.09
N GLY A 44 12.68 -4.42 7.02
CA GLY A 44 14.07 -4.23 6.57
C GLY A 44 14.71 -5.48 5.95
N LEU A 45 13.95 -6.54 5.69
CA LEU A 45 14.47 -7.76 5.07
C LEU A 45 14.92 -7.49 3.62
N PRO A 46 16.05 -8.05 3.16
CA PRO A 46 16.51 -7.85 1.79
C PRO A 46 15.49 -8.40 0.79
N ILE A 47 15.33 -7.74 -0.36
CA ILE A 47 14.51 -8.22 -1.47
C ILE A 47 15.36 -9.24 -2.23
N PRO A 48 15.03 -10.54 -2.21
CA PRO A 48 15.82 -11.55 -2.89
C PRO A 48 15.64 -11.46 -4.41
N LEU A 49 16.67 -11.85 -5.16
CA LEU A 49 16.60 -11.88 -6.63
C LEU A 49 15.59 -12.90 -7.15
N GLU A 50 15.40 -14.01 -6.43
CA GLU A 50 14.47 -15.07 -6.79
C GLU A 50 13.55 -15.46 -5.62
N ALA A 51 12.35 -15.95 -5.96
CA ALA A 51 11.40 -16.47 -4.98
C ALA A 51 11.86 -17.85 -4.48
N THR A 52 12.05 -17.99 -3.17
CA THR A 52 12.34 -19.29 -2.55
C THR A 52 11.06 -20.14 -2.50
N GLU A 53 11.20 -21.47 -2.43
CA GLU A 53 10.04 -22.38 -2.31
C GLU A 53 9.14 -22.03 -1.12
N ASP A 54 9.72 -21.68 0.03
CA ASP A 54 8.95 -21.26 1.20
C ASP A 54 8.14 -19.98 0.95
N ARG A 55 8.69 -19.05 0.17
CA ARG A 55 7.99 -17.81 -0.19
C ARG A 55 6.86 -18.08 -1.19
N LEU A 56 7.08 -18.97 -2.16
CA LEU A 56 6.04 -19.44 -3.07
C LEU A 56 4.93 -20.15 -2.32
N ARG A 57 5.28 -21.01 -1.34
CA ARG A 57 4.33 -21.70 -0.47
C ARG A 57 3.52 -20.69 0.35
N ALA A 58 4.17 -19.65 0.90
CA ALA A 58 3.49 -18.57 1.59
C ALA A 58 2.59 -17.75 0.63
N ALA A 59 3.00 -17.52 -0.61
CA ALA A 59 2.22 -16.79 -1.61
C ALA A 59 1.03 -17.59 -2.17
N SER A 60 1.05 -18.93 -2.11
CA SER A 60 0.10 -19.83 -2.78
C SER A 60 -1.39 -19.66 -2.45
N LYS A 61 -1.73 -18.93 -1.37
CA LYS A 61 -3.11 -18.63 -0.96
C LYS A 61 -3.41 -17.11 -0.95
N ARG A 62 -2.57 -16.32 -1.61
CA ARG A 62 -2.66 -14.87 -1.69
C ARG A 62 -2.70 -14.44 -3.15
N VAL A 63 -3.28 -13.29 -3.39
CA VAL A 63 -3.28 -12.63 -4.70
C VAL A 63 -2.72 -11.23 -4.54
N THR A 64 -2.16 -10.68 -5.60
CA THR A 64 -1.75 -9.28 -5.64
C THR A 64 -2.90 -8.43 -6.17
N ILE A 65 -3.25 -7.38 -5.45
CA ILE A 65 -4.23 -6.39 -5.91
C ILE A 65 -3.46 -5.18 -6.42
N ARG A 66 -3.47 -4.95 -7.73
CA ARG A 66 -2.91 -3.74 -8.33
C ARG A 66 -4.01 -2.70 -8.45
N VAL A 67 -3.86 -1.59 -7.75
CA VAL A 67 -4.79 -0.45 -7.85
C VAL A 67 -4.29 0.50 -8.94
N GLU A 68 -5.19 0.87 -9.84
CA GLU A 68 -4.99 1.81 -10.94
C GLU A 68 -5.78 3.09 -10.61
N PRO A 69 -5.11 4.12 -10.07
CA PRO A 69 -5.77 5.37 -9.68
C PRO A 69 -6.41 6.07 -10.88
N VAL A 70 -7.65 6.53 -10.70
CA VAL A 70 -8.36 7.42 -11.61
C VAL A 70 -8.43 8.82 -10.99
N ASP A 71 -8.81 8.90 -9.71
CA ASP A 71 -8.87 10.16 -8.97
C ASP A 71 -8.10 10.07 -7.65
N VAL A 72 -7.46 11.17 -7.27
CA VAL A 72 -6.66 11.27 -6.05
C VAL A 72 -6.98 12.56 -5.31
N TYR A 73 -7.47 12.44 -4.08
CA TYR A 73 -7.79 13.58 -3.22
C TYR A 73 -6.90 13.57 -2.00
N SER A 74 -6.33 14.72 -1.63
CA SER A 74 -5.49 14.83 -0.43
C SER A 74 -5.78 16.11 0.34
N TRP A 75 -5.58 16.05 1.65
CA TRP A 75 -5.68 17.21 2.53
C TRP A 75 -4.63 17.12 3.63
N ASP A 76 -4.17 18.30 4.07
CA ASP A 76 -3.25 18.46 5.19
C ASP A 76 -3.60 19.75 5.93
N HIS A 77 -4.26 19.61 7.08
CA HIS A 77 -4.73 20.72 7.89
C HIS A 77 -3.60 21.44 8.62
N SER A 78 -2.37 20.87 8.69
CA SER A 78 -1.24 21.62 9.25
C SER A 78 -0.86 22.80 8.36
N LYS A 79 -1.34 22.83 7.11
CA LYS A 79 -1.17 23.95 6.18
C LYS A 79 -2.10 25.14 6.48
N LEU A 80 -3.14 24.96 7.30
CA LEU A 80 -4.08 26.02 7.67
C LEU A 80 -3.55 26.96 8.76
N GLY A 81 -2.43 26.61 9.41
CA GLY A 81 -1.79 27.49 10.40
C GLY A 81 -2.66 27.82 11.63
N GLY A 82 -3.67 26.99 11.94
CA GLY A 82 -4.57 27.21 13.09
C GLY A 82 -5.60 28.33 12.91
N ARG A 83 -5.75 28.87 11.69
CA ARG A 83 -6.77 29.88 11.35
C ARG A 83 -7.89 29.18 10.59
N TYR A 84 -8.97 28.86 11.29
CA TYR A 84 -10.17 28.23 10.77
C TYR A 84 -11.39 28.64 11.59
#